data_AF-K0ZWU7-F1
#
_entry.id   AF-K0ZWU7-F1
#
_cell.length_a   1.000
_cell.length_b   1.000
_cell.length_c   1.000
_cell.angle_alpha   90.00
_cell.angle_beta   90.00
_cell.angle_gamma   90.00
#
_symmetry.space_group_name_H-M   'P 1'
#
loop_
_entity.id
_entity.type
_entity.pdbx_description
1 polymer ?
#
loop_
_entity_poly.entity_id
_entity_poly.type
_entity_poly.pdbx_seq_one_letter_code
_entity_poly.pdbx_strand_id
1 'polypeptide(L)'
;HLSKTEIYEWLTSSYVGKFTKEEANYAIQKLNLPSEGSQARNKWVGNYYFKSDGKMAKNEWVDGGRYYVDSEGKMVRGKWVDGGRYYVESDGKMARDKWVDGGRHYVGYDGVRQPKLDGKQYNVALNRAKSYNSVLHMSKKDLYNQLTWNGFSSSAAQYAIDHLNADYKANALITARKYRKNNHLSKTEIYEWLTSSYVGKFTKEE
;
A
#
# COMPACT_ATOMS: atom_id res chain seq x y z
N HIS A 1 39.89 -5.59 7.16
CA HIS A 1 39.95 -4.11 7.15
C HIS A 1 39.08 -3.61 8.29
N LEU A 2 39.60 -2.76 9.18
CA LEU A 2 38.83 -2.14 10.27
C LEU A 2 38.15 -0.85 9.76
N SER A 3 36.88 -0.64 10.12
CA SER A 3 36.11 0.58 9.86
C SER A 3 36.58 1.75 10.75
N LYS A 4 36.22 2.99 10.41
CA LYS A 4 36.62 4.16 11.25
C LYS A 4 35.99 4.11 12.65
N THR A 5 34.85 3.45 12.81
CA THR A 5 34.10 3.25 14.05
C THR A 5 34.80 2.19 14.88
N GLU A 6 35.20 1.07 14.29
CA GLU A 6 36.02 0.07 14.99
C GLU A 6 37.36 0.65 15.43
N ILE A 7 37.99 1.49 14.60
CA ILE A 7 39.23 2.20 14.97
C ILE A 7 38.95 3.21 16.09
N TYR A 8 37.85 3.96 16.03
CA TYR A 8 37.47 4.92 17.05
C TYR A 8 37.20 4.26 18.41
N GLU A 9 36.46 3.15 18.42
CA GLU A 9 36.17 2.36 19.63
C GLU A 9 37.45 1.77 20.21
N TRP A 10 38.38 1.32 19.37
CA TRP A 10 39.66 0.79 19.82
C TRP A 10 40.56 1.88 20.42
N LEU A 11 40.63 3.05 19.77
CA LEU A 11 41.41 4.20 20.24
C LEU A 11 40.86 4.77 21.55
N THR A 12 39.54 4.85 21.69
CA THR A 12 38.88 5.40 22.89
C THR A 12 38.62 4.37 24.00
N SER A 13 38.92 3.09 23.75
CA SER A 13 38.78 2.01 24.73
C SER A 13 39.65 2.28 25.95
N SER A 14 39.04 2.20 27.14
CA SER A 14 39.71 2.32 28.44
C SER A 14 40.73 1.20 28.71
N TYR A 15 40.70 0.13 27.91
CA TYR A 15 41.58 -1.03 28.07
C TYR A 15 42.73 -1.05 27.07
N VAL A 16 42.59 -0.37 25.92
CA VAL A 16 43.52 -0.51 24.80
C VAL A 16 44.14 0.81 24.40
N GLY A 17 43.41 1.67 23.67
CA GLY A 17 43.97 2.91 23.13
C GLY A 17 44.06 4.05 24.15
N LYS A 18 43.08 4.18 25.05
CA LYS A 18 43.01 5.25 26.09
C LYS A 18 43.17 6.69 25.57
N PHE A 19 42.95 6.92 24.28
CA PHE A 19 42.97 8.26 23.68
C PHE A 19 41.68 9.00 24.00
N THR A 20 41.78 10.33 24.06
CA THR A 20 40.59 11.18 24.12
C THR A 20 39.79 11.09 22.81
N LYS A 21 38.51 11.45 22.87
CA LYS A 21 37.64 11.46 21.68
C LYS A 21 38.18 12.38 20.59
N GLU A 22 38.77 13.51 20.98
CA GLU A 22 39.36 14.50 20.07
C GLU A 22 40.60 13.95 19.34
N GLU A 23 41.50 13.29 20.08
CA GLU A 23 42.69 12.65 19.51
C GLU A 23 42.34 11.50 18.57
N ALA A 24 41.36 10.67 18.95
CA ALA A 24 40.88 9.57 18.11
C ALA A 24 40.27 10.11 16.80
N ASN A 25 39.44 11.16 16.87
CA ASN A 25 38.85 11.80 15.70
C ASN A 25 39.92 12.43 14.79
N TYR A 26 40.91 13.09 15.36
CA TYR A 26 42.04 13.67 14.61
C TYR A 26 42.84 12.58 13.88
N ALA A 27 43.17 11.48 14.55
CA ALA A 27 43.91 10.37 13.97
C ALA A 27 43.15 9.73 12.79
N ILE A 28 41.85 9.47 12.98
CA ILE A 28 40.97 8.91 11.94
C ILE A 28 40.87 9.82 10.71
N GLN A 29 40.81 11.14 10.92
CA GLN A 29 40.76 12.12 9.83
C GLN A 29 42.06 12.11 8.99
N LYS A 30 43.22 11.90 9.62
CA LYS A 30 44.53 11.92 8.98
C LYS A 30 44.92 10.61 8.29
N LEU A 31 44.32 9.48 8.68
CA LEU A 31 44.62 8.17 8.11
C LEU A 31 44.13 7.97 6.67
N ASN A 32 43.50 8.97 6.04
CA ASN A 32 42.98 8.96 4.67
C ASN A 32 42.20 7.67 4.32
N LEU A 33 41.51 7.13 5.33
CA LEU A 33 40.71 5.91 5.22
C LEU A 33 39.52 6.20 4.29
N PRO A 34 39.15 5.27 3.39
CA PRO A 34 37.90 5.39 2.62
C PRO A 34 36.74 5.68 3.58
N SER A 35 35.78 6.53 3.19
CA SER A 35 34.66 6.89 4.07
C SER A 35 34.04 5.61 4.64
N GLU A 36 33.77 5.58 5.93
CA GLU A 36 33.00 4.47 6.47
C GLU A 36 31.69 4.33 5.73
N GLY A 37 31.44 3.10 5.27
CA GLY A 37 30.16 2.68 4.78
C GLY A 37 29.77 3.34 3.47
N SER A 38 29.41 2.49 2.51
CA SER A 38 28.32 2.83 1.62
C SER A 38 27.18 3.42 2.46
N GLN A 39 27.03 4.75 2.48
CA GLN A 39 25.94 5.38 3.21
C GLN A 39 24.65 4.66 2.79
N ALA A 40 23.94 4.12 3.77
CA ALA A 40 22.64 3.53 3.49
C ALA A 40 21.80 4.63 2.88
N ARG A 41 21.50 4.53 1.59
CA ARG A 41 20.73 5.51 0.83
C ARG A 41 19.59 4.76 0.17
N ASN A 42 18.42 5.39 0.21
CA ASN A 42 17.18 4.84 -0.32
C ASN A 42 16.87 3.43 0.20
N LYS A 43 17.23 3.15 1.46
CA LYS A 43 17.05 1.82 2.06
C LYS A 43 16.74 1.88 3.53
N TRP A 44 16.10 0.81 4.00
CA TRP A 44 15.89 0.53 5.41
C TRP A 44 17.18 0.04 6.07
N VAL A 45 17.41 0.50 7.29
CA VAL A 45 18.39 -0.05 8.25
C VAL A 45 17.65 -0.22 9.58
N GLY A 46 17.33 -1.47 9.93
CA GLY A 46 16.41 -1.75 11.03
C GLY A 46 15.02 -1.15 10.75
N ASN A 47 14.51 -0.35 11.70
CA ASN A 47 13.21 0.33 11.57
C ASN A 47 13.31 1.75 11.00
N TYR A 48 14.48 2.16 10.51
CA TYR A 48 14.75 3.52 10.05
C TYR A 48 15.02 3.55 8.56
N TYR A 49 14.48 4.54 7.87
CA TYR A 49 14.72 4.73 6.45
C TYR A 49 15.71 5.86 6.23
N PHE A 50 16.73 5.61 5.42
CA PHE A 50 17.71 6.61 5.02
C PHE A 50 17.46 7.04 3.59
N LYS A 51 17.34 8.36 3.40
CA LYS A 51 17.01 8.99 2.11
C LYS A 51 18.22 9.04 1.18
N SER A 52 18.04 9.59 -0.02
CA SER A 52 19.10 9.71 -1.03
C SER A 52 20.29 10.54 -0.58
N ASP A 53 20.07 11.52 0.30
CA ASP A 53 21.11 12.36 0.92
C ASP A 53 21.79 11.70 2.12
N GLY A 54 21.43 10.46 2.45
CA GLY A 54 21.94 9.72 3.59
C GLY A 54 21.38 10.18 4.94
N LYS A 55 20.41 11.12 4.97
CA LYS A 55 19.75 11.51 6.22
C LYS A 55 18.60 10.55 6.53
N MET A 56 18.40 10.32 7.82
CA MET A 56 17.26 9.57 8.33
C MET A 56 15.96 10.36 8.11
N ALA A 57 14.95 9.70 7.54
CA ALA A 57 13.62 10.27 7.36
C ALA A 57 12.88 10.43 8.70
N LYS A 58 12.04 11.46 8.83
CA LYS A 58 11.22 11.72 10.03
C LYS A 58 9.90 12.37 9.66
N ASN A 59 8.80 11.94 10.28
CA ASN A 59 7.44 12.44 10.04
C ASN A 59 7.01 12.44 8.56
N GLU A 60 7.48 11.49 7.77
CA GLU A 60 7.27 11.48 6.32
C GLU A 60 7.00 10.08 5.79
N TRP A 61 6.38 10.04 4.61
CA TRP A 61 6.25 8.84 3.83
C TRP A 61 7.56 8.50 3.13
N VAL A 62 7.95 7.23 3.15
CA VAL A 62 9.21 6.74 2.61
C VAL A 62 9.00 5.54 1.70
N ASP A 63 10.06 5.14 1.01
CA ASP A 63 10.10 3.91 0.22
C ASP A 63 8.95 3.83 -0.80
N GLY A 64 8.86 4.88 -1.62
CA GLY A 64 7.82 5.02 -2.65
C GLY A 64 6.43 5.34 -2.11
N GLY A 65 6.34 5.97 -0.93
CA GLY A 65 5.06 6.33 -0.32
C GLY A 65 4.35 5.17 0.37
N ARG A 66 5.05 4.05 0.60
CA ARG A 66 4.44 2.81 1.10
C ARG A 66 4.45 2.73 2.61
N TYR A 67 5.36 3.44 3.29
CA TYR A 67 5.57 3.34 4.73
C TYR A 67 5.70 4.72 5.33
N TYR A 68 5.26 4.88 6.58
CA TYR A 68 5.37 6.15 7.31
C TYR A 68 6.35 6.00 8.48
N VAL A 69 7.23 6.98 8.66
CA VAL A 69 8.13 7.06 9.82
C VAL A 69 7.70 8.19 10.75
N ASP A 70 7.78 7.95 12.07
CA ASP A 70 7.38 8.93 13.08
C ASP A 70 8.44 10.03 13.31
N SER A 71 8.24 10.85 14.35
CA SER A 71 9.15 11.95 14.70
C SER A 71 10.54 11.49 15.13
N GLU A 72 10.67 10.23 15.56
CA GLU A 72 11.96 9.60 15.86
C GLU A 72 12.57 8.94 14.63
N GLY A 73 11.84 8.84 13.52
CA GLY A 73 12.23 8.18 12.28
C GLY A 73 11.94 6.68 12.27
N LYS A 74 11.21 6.16 13.25
CA LYS A 74 10.86 4.74 13.33
C LYS A 74 9.65 4.44 12.47
N MET A 75 9.68 3.29 11.78
CA MET A 75 8.56 2.81 11.00
C MET A 75 7.32 2.55 11.87
N VAL A 76 6.22 3.20 11.49
CA VAL A 76 4.92 3.07 12.13
C VAL A 76 4.18 1.83 11.60
N ARG A 77 3.42 1.16 12.47
CA ARG A 77 2.64 -0.04 12.15
C ARG A 77 1.29 -0.02 12.87
N GLY A 78 0.26 -0.55 12.21
CA GLY A 78 -1.04 -0.86 12.79
C GLY A 78 -1.83 0.34 13.33
N LYS A 79 -1.66 1.54 12.77
CA LYS A 79 -2.36 2.74 13.24
C LYS A 79 -2.54 3.80 12.16
N TRP A 80 -3.40 4.77 12.47
CA TRP A 80 -3.58 5.98 11.70
C TRP A 80 -2.34 6.89 11.80
N VAL A 81 -1.92 7.47 10.67
CA VAL A 81 -0.77 8.36 10.53
C VAL A 81 -1.14 9.61 9.72
N ASP A 82 -0.22 10.57 9.65
CA ASP A 82 -0.33 11.76 8.78
C ASP A 82 -1.66 12.51 8.98
N GLY A 83 -1.87 12.95 10.23
CA GLY A 83 -3.09 13.65 10.65
C GLY A 83 -4.34 12.76 10.70
N GLY A 84 -4.18 11.43 10.68
CA GLY A 84 -5.29 10.49 10.69
C GLY A 84 -5.94 10.26 9.32
N ARG A 85 -5.26 10.66 8.25
CA ARG A 85 -5.73 10.52 6.87
C ARG A 85 -5.46 9.14 6.29
N TYR A 86 -4.41 8.46 6.75
CA TYR A 86 -3.97 7.18 6.21
C TYR A 86 -3.77 6.16 7.32
N TYR A 87 -3.98 4.89 7.00
CA TYR A 87 -3.75 3.79 7.93
C TYR A 87 -2.58 2.95 7.44
N VAL A 88 -1.62 2.66 8.32
CA VAL A 88 -0.56 1.68 8.04
C VAL A 88 -0.89 0.36 8.73
N GLU A 89 -0.74 -0.75 7.99
CA GLU A 89 -1.06 -2.10 8.45
C GLU A 89 -0.02 -2.61 9.46
N SER A 90 -0.23 -3.82 9.99
CA SER A 90 0.67 -4.43 10.98
C SER A 90 2.10 -4.64 10.46
N ASP A 91 2.28 -4.76 9.14
CA ASP A 91 3.58 -4.84 8.48
C ASP A 91 4.19 -3.46 8.14
N GLY A 92 3.44 -2.37 8.39
CA GLY A 92 3.83 -0.98 8.15
C GLY A 92 3.42 -0.42 6.78
N LYS A 93 2.88 -1.25 5.88
CA LYS A 93 2.46 -0.76 4.57
C LYS A 93 1.21 0.09 4.66
N MET A 94 1.12 1.10 3.80
CA MET A 94 -0.09 1.89 3.62
C MET A 94 -1.24 0.99 3.13
N ALA A 95 -2.32 0.97 3.89
CA ALA A 95 -3.56 0.33 3.47
C ALA A 95 -4.21 1.15 2.34
N ARG A 96 -4.76 0.45 1.35
CA ARG A 96 -5.51 1.04 0.23
C ARG A 96 -6.65 0.12 -0.18
N ASP A 97 -7.74 0.71 -0.64
CA ASP A 97 -8.90 0.03 -1.19
C ASP A 97 -9.47 -1.07 -0.26
N LYS A 98 -9.54 -0.77 1.05
CA LYS A 98 -9.95 -1.77 2.04
C LYS A 98 -10.53 -1.17 3.31
N TRP A 99 -11.31 -1.99 4.01
CA TRP A 99 -11.69 -1.72 5.38
C TRP A 99 -10.50 -1.96 6.33
N VAL A 100 -10.27 -1.02 7.24
CA VAL A 100 -9.19 -1.01 8.23
C VAL A 100 -9.76 -0.78 9.63
N ASP A 101 -8.89 -0.85 10.63
CA ASP A 101 -9.26 -0.51 12.02
C ASP A 101 -10.47 -1.34 12.51
N GLY A 102 -10.39 -2.66 12.31
CA GLY A 102 -11.46 -3.60 12.69
C GLY A 102 -12.74 -3.47 11.85
N GLY A 103 -12.64 -2.98 10.61
CA GLY A 103 -13.79 -2.82 9.72
C GLY A 103 -14.56 -1.51 9.90
N ARG A 104 -14.08 -0.60 10.76
CA ARG A 104 -14.79 0.64 11.11
C ARG A 104 -14.65 1.75 10.07
N HIS A 105 -13.57 1.70 9.31
CA HIS A 105 -13.18 2.76 8.39
C HIS A 105 -12.73 2.15 7.08
N TYR A 106 -13.07 2.81 5.98
CA TYR A 106 -12.62 2.41 4.66
C TYR A 106 -11.59 3.41 4.15
N VAL A 107 -10.47 2.91 3.61
CA VAL A 107 -9.46 3.73 2.92
C VAL A 107 -9.60 3.52 1.42
N GLY A 108 -9.60 4.62 0.66
CA GLY A 108 -9.77 4.61 -0.79
C GLY A 108 -8.56 4.01 -1.52
N TYR A 109 -8.63 4.03 -2.86
CA TYR A 109 -7.54 3.54 -3.72
C TYR A 109 -6.21 4.26 -3.49
N ASP A 110 -6.29 5.55 -3.16
CA ASP A 110 -5.17 6.42 -2.79
C ASP A 110 -4.71 6.25 -1.32
N GLY A 111 -5.37 5.38 -0.55
CA GLY A 111 -5.13 5.17 0.87
C GLY A 111 -5.79 6.19 1.79
N VAL A 112 -6.50 7.18 1.24
CA VAL A 112 -7.13 8.24 2.03
C VAL A 112 -8.39 7.71 2.70
N ARG A 113 -8.52 7.98 4.00
CA ARG A 113 -9.70 7.69 4.81
C ARG A 113 -10.96 8.30 4.18
N GLN A 114 -11.92 7.45 3.89
CA GLN A 114 -13.23 7.88 3.41
C GLN A 114 -14.12 8.32 4.58
N PRO A 115 -15.00 9.31 4.36
CA PRO A 115 -15.95 9.74 5.38
C PRO A 115 -16.88 8.58 5.77
N LYS A 116 -17.25 8.54 7.04
CA LYS A 116 -18.27 7.61 7.51
C LYS A 116 -19.63 8.11 7.04
N LEU A 117 -20.26 7.32 6.18
CA LEU A 117 -21.58 7.63 5.67
C LEU A 117 -22.68 7.18 6.62
N ASP A 118 -23.88 7.74 6.43
CA ASP A 118 -25.07 7.24 7.08
C ASP A 118 -25.46 5.86 6.51
N GLY A 119 -26.24 5.09 7.29
CA GLY A 119 -26.70 3.76 6.84
C GLY A 119 -27.62 3.82 5.61
N LYS A 120 -28.26 4.96 5.34
CA LYS A 120 -29.18 5.11 4.20
C LYS A 120 -28.40 5.14 2.90
N GLN A 121 -27.30 5.89 2.84
CA GLN A 121 -26.43 6.00 1.67
C GLN A 121 -25.84 4.66 1.27
N TYR A 122 -25.41 3.85 2.25
CA TYR A 122 -24.96 2.47 2.01
C TYR A 122 -26.06 1.59 1.40
N ASN A 123 -27.30 1.68 1.93
CA ASN A 123 -28.43 0.93 1.38
C ASN A 123 -28.81 1.36 -0.04
N VAL A 124 -28.72 2.66 -0.36
CA VAL A 124 -28.96 3.16 -1.72
C VAL A 124 -27.93 2.58 -2.69
N ALA A 125 -26.65 2.56 -2.31
CA ALA A 125 -25.59 1.95 -3.13
C ALA A 125 -25.82 0.44 -3.33
N LEU A 126 -26.19 -0.29 -2.27
CA LEU A 126 -26.50 -1.72 -2.34
C LEU A 126 -27.69 -2.02 -3.26
N ASN A 127 -28.77 -1.24 -3.18
CA ASN A 127 -29.92 -1.42 -4.06
C ASN A 127 -29.57 -1.13 -5.52
N ARG A 128 -28.73 -0.12 -5.78
CA ARG A 128 -28.23 0.14 -7.13
C ARG A 128 -27.35 -1.00 -7.62
N ALA A 129 -26.48 -1.54 -6.76
CA ALA A 129 -25.63 -2.68 -7.08
C ALA A 129 -26.45 -3.93 -7.45
N LYS A 130 -27.53 -4.22 -6.72
CA LYS A 130 -28.48 -5.30 -7.05
C LYS A 130 -29.08 -5.11 -8.44
N SER A 131 -29.52 -3.90 -8.77
CA SER A 131 -30.08 -3.59 -10.08
C SER A 131 -29.07 -3.74 -11.21
N TYR A 132 -27.81 -3.36 -11.01
CA TYR A 132 -26.77 -3.56 -12.02
C TYR A 132 -26.42 -5.03 -12.17
N ASN A 133 -26.28 -5.75 -11.06
CA ASN A 133 -25.93 -7.16 -11.09
C ASN A 133 -26.98 -8.03 -11.80
N SER A 134 -28.27 -7.73 -11.63
CA SER A 134 -29.36 -8.49 -12.25
C SER A 134 -29.47 -8.31 -13.76
N VAL A 135 -28.95 -7.21 -14.31
CA VAL A 135 -29.09 -6.87 -15.75
C VAL A 135 -27.76 -7.00 -16.50
N LEU A 136 -26.66 -6.58 -15.87
CA LEU A 136 -25.37 -6.41 -16.54
C LEU A 136 -24.38 -7.54 -16.24
N HIS A 137 -24.59 -8.33 -15.17
CA HIS A 137 -23.71 -9.45 -14.80
C HIS A 137 -22.21 -9.07 -14.74
N MET A 138 -21.92 -7.95 -14.08
CA MET A 138 -20.58 -7.36 -14.05
C MET A 138 -19.64 -8.12 -13.09
N SER A 139 -18.33 -7.94 -13.31
CA SER A 139 -17.31 -8.27 -12.31
C SER A 139 -17.42 -7.34 -11.10
N LYS A 140 -16.81 -7.74 -9.98
CA LYS A 140 -16.72 -6.87 -8.78
C LYS A 140 -16.13 -5.50 -9.12
N LYS A 141 -15.04 -5.50 -9.90
CA LYS A 141 -14.32 -4.28 -10.26
C LYS A 141 -15.15 -3.38 -11.18
N ASP A 142 -15.86 -3.95 -12.14
CA ASP A 142 -16.76 -3.16 -12.99
C ASP A 142 -17.94 -2.60 -12.21
N LEU A 143 -18.52 -3.38 -11.30
CA LEU A 143 -19.60 -2.91 -10.43
C LEU A 143 -19.13 -1.74 -9.53
N TYR A 144 -17.91 -1.82 -8.99
CA TYR A 144 -17.29 -0.73 -8.23
C TYR A 144 -17.15 0.54 -9.07
N ASN A 145 -16.57 0.41 -10.26
CA ASN A 145 -16.39 1.52 -11.20
C ASN A 145 -17.73 2.13 -11.59
N GLN A 146 -18.74 1.30 -11.83
CA GLN A 146 -20.08 1.75 -12.22
C GLN A 146 -20.75 2.54 -11.09
N LEU A 147 -20.66 2.07 -9.85
CA LEU A 147 -21.22 2.77 -8.69
C LEU A 147 -20.48 4.10 -8.44
N THR A 148 -19.16 4.09 -8.44
CA THR A 148 -18.36 5.32 -8.25
C THR A 148 -18.59 6.34 -9.36
N TRP A 149 -18.71 5.90 -10.62
CA TRP A 149 -19.09 6.76 -11.74
C TRP A 149 -20.50 7.36 -11.60
N ASN A 150 -21.41 6.68 -10.90
CA ASN A 150 -22.74 7.18 -10.53
C ASN A 150 -22.73 8.09 -9.29
N GLY A 151 -21.55 8.49 -8.79
CA GLY A 151 -21.41 9.44 -7.69
C GLY A 151 -21.46 8.82 -6.29
N PHE A 152 -21.49 7.49 -6.19
CA PHE A 152 -21.30 6.83 -4.88
C PHE A 152 -19.85 7.00 -4.43
N SER A 153 -19.64 7.25 -3.13
CA SER A 153 -18.28 7.25 -2.57
C SER A 153 -17.66 5.85 -2.69
N SER A 154 -16.33 5.78 -2.65
CA SER A 154 -15.60 4.51 -2.64
C SER A 154 -16.04 3.59 -1.50
N SER A 155 -16.32 4.14 -0.32
CA SER A 155 -16.82 3.36 0.82
C SER A 155 -18.23 2.81 0.57
N ALA A 156 -19.13 3.59 -0.04
CA ALA A 156 -20.47 3.12 -0.39
C ALA A 156 -20.45 2.04 -1.47
N ALA A 157 -19.64 2.23 -2.50
CA ALA A 157 -19.46 1.26 -3.58
C ALA A 157 -18.90 -0.06 -3.05
N GLN A 158 -17.85 0.00 -2.22
CA GLN A 158 -17.27 -1.21 -1.65
C GLN A 158 -18.25 -1.91 -0.70
N TYR A 159 -18.92 -1.16 0.18
CA TYR A 159 -19.95 -1.70 1.05
C TYR A 159 -21.02 -2.46 0.24
N ALA A 160 -21.50 -1.85 -0.86
CA ALA A 160 -22.50 -2.47 -1.71
C ALA A 160 -22.03 -3.79 -2.31
N ILE A 161 -20.78 -3.88 -2.75
CA ILE A 161 -20.17 -5.11 -3.30
C ILE A 161 -20.05 -6.17 -2.21
N ASP A 162 -19.53 -5.81 -1.04
CA ASP A 162 -19.32 -6.73 0.08
C ASP A 162 -20.64 -7.33 0.59
N HIS A 163 -21.75 -6.59 0.47
CA HIS A 163 -23.08 -7.01 0.97
C HIS A 163 -24.03 -7.48 -0.15
N LEU A 164 -23.58 -7.50 -1.41
CA LEU A 164 -24.41 -7.92 -2.53
C LEU A 164 -24.66 -9.43 -2.52
N ASN A 165 -23.71 -10.23 -2.01
CA ASN A 165 -23.75 -11.70 -2.04
C ASN A 165 -24.00 -12.27 -3.45
N ALA A 166 -23.46 -11.64 -4.49
CA ALA A 166 -23.58 -12.10 -5.87
C ALA A 166 -22.62 -13.26 -6.17
N ASP A 167 -23.06 -14.18 -7.04
CA ASP A 167 -22.20 -15.19 -7.65
C ASP A 167 -21.48 -14.58 -8.87
N TYR A 168 -20.28 -14.06 -8.64
CA TYR A 168 -19.47 -13.44 -9.69
C TYR A 168 -18.93 -14.45 -10.71
N LYS A 169 -18.83 -15.74 -10.37
CA LYS A 169 -18.49 -16.80 -11.33
C LYS A 169 -19.65 -17.04 -12.30
N ALA A 170 -20.88 -17.05 -11.79
CA ALA A 170 -22.07 -17.11 -12.64
C ALA A 170 -22.16 -15.88 -13.57
N ASN A 171 -21.83 -14.69 -13.06
CA ASN A 171 -21.75 -13.48 -13.88
C ASN A 171 -20.70 -13.60 -15.01
N ALA A 172 -19.50 -14.10 -14.69
CA ALA A 172 -18.44 -14.33 -15.66
C ALA A 172 -18.90 -15.31 -16.75
N LEU A 173 -19.60 -16.39 -16.38
CA LEU A 173 -20.15 -17.36 -17.33
C LEU A 173 -21.20 -16.73 -18.27
N ILE A 174 -22.10 -15.90 -17.76
CA ILE A 174 -23.09 -15.19 -18.59
C ILE A 174 -22.38 -14.24 -19.58
N THR A 175 -21.39 -13.49 -19.10
CA THR A 175 -20.60 -12.58 -19.93
C THR A 175 -19.79 -13.34 -20.99
N ALA A 176 -19.19 -14.47 -20.63
CA ALA A 176 -18.47 -15.35 -21.55
C ALA A 176 -19.37 -15.83 -22.70
N ARG A 177 -20.60 -16.26 -22.38
CA ARG A 177 -21.60 -16.68 -23.37
C ARG A 177 -21.98 -15.52 -24.30
N LYS A 178 -22.10 -14.29 -23.78
CA LYS A 178 -22.36 -13.09 -24.59
C LYS A 178 -21.21 -12.78 -25.55
N TYR A 179 -19.96 -12.81 -25.09
CA TYR A 179 -18.80 -12.58 -25.98
C TYR A 179 -18.70 -13.63 -27.07
N ARG A 180 -18.88 -14.91 -26.73
CA ARG A 180 -18.90 -15.99 -27.72
C ARG A 180 -20.00 -15.82 -28.75
N LYS A 181 -21.22 -15.45 -28.32
CA LYS A 181 -22.36 -15.26 -29.21
C LYS A 181 -22.16 -14.09 -30.18
N ASN A 182 -21.59 -12.99 -29.70
CA ASN A 182 -21.52 -11.75 -30.47
C ASN A 182 -20.27 -11.63 -31.35
N ASN A 183 -19.16 -12.27 -30.95
CA ASN A 183 -17.85 -12.11 -31.59
C ASN A 183 -17.22 -13.43 -32.05
N HIS A 184 -17.89 -14.58 -31.83
CA HIS A 184 -17.41 -15.92 -32.20
C HIS A 184 -16.02 -16.29 -31.64
N LEU A 185 -15.65 -15.70 -30.50
CA LEU A 185 -14.34 -15.89 -29.88
C LEU A 185 -14.10 -17.32 -29.42
N SER A 186 -12.83 -17.73 -29.48
CA SER A 186 -12.32 -18.95 -28.88
C SER A 186 -12.33 -18.89 -27.34
N LYS A 187 -12.12 -20.04 -26.70
CA LYS A 187 -12.04 -20.12 -25.23
C LYS A 187 -10.93 -19.23 -24.66
N THR A 188 -9.77 -19.18 -25.32
CA THR A 188 -8.62 -18.38 -24.87
C THR A 188 -8.91 -16.89 -24.98
N GLU A 189 -9.44 -16.43 -26.11
CA GLU A 189 -9.81 -15.02 -26.30
C GLU A 189 -10.90 -14.57 -25.33
N ILE A 190 -11.89 -15.43 -25.04
CA ILE A 190 -12.91 -15.14 -24.02
C ILE A 190 -12.26 -14.94 -22.66
N TYR A 191 -11.32 -15.81 -22.27
CA TYR A 191 -10.61 -15.67 -21.00
C TYR A 191 -9.81 -14.36 -20.94
N GLU A 192 -9.10 -14.01 -22.02
CA GLU A 192 -8.37 -12.74 -22.13
C GLU A 192 -9.32 -11.54 -22.01
N TRP A 193 -10.49 -11.59 -22.65
CA TRP A 193 -11.48 -10.51 -22.59
C TRP A 193 -12.14 -10.38 -21.22
N LEU A 194 -12.43 -11.50 -20.56
CA LEU A 194 -12.99 -11.52 -19.20
C LEU A 194 -11.99 -10.93 -18.20
N THR A 195 -10.73 -11.33 -18.27
CA THR A 195 -9.68 -10.91 -17.32
C THR A 195 -8.99 -9.60 -17.69
N SER A 196 -9.27 -9.07 -18.89
CA SER A 196 -8.74 -7.79 -19.35
C SER A 196 -9.12 -6.66 -18.39
N SER A 197 -8.12 -5.83 -18.04
CA SER A 197 -8.31 -4.63 -17.22
C SER A 197 -9.19 -3.57 -17.86
N TYR A 198 -9.47 -3.68 -19.17
CA TYR A 198 -10.26 -2.71 -19.93
C TYR A 198 -11.69 -3.20 -20.14
N VAL A 199 -11.85 -4.49 -20.41
CA VAL A 199 -13.13 -5.07 -20.85
C VAL A 199 -13.87 -5.69 -19.67
N GLY A 200 -13.69 -6.98 -19.38
CA GLY A 200 -14.49 -7.70 -18.37
C GLY A 200 -14.07 -7.48 -16.92
N LYS A 201 -12.78 -7.19 -16.67
CA LYS A 201 -12.22 -6.91 -15.33
C LYS A 201 -12.54 -7.96 -14.26
N PHE A 202 -12.84 -9.19 -14.66
CA PHE A 202 -13.00 -10.34 -13.76
C PHE A 202 -11.64 -10.75 -13.20
N THR A 203 -11.63 -11.35 -12.01
CA THR A 203 -10.41 -11.96 -11.48
C THR A 203 -10.11 -13.26 -12.23
N LYS A 204 -8.91 -13.83 -12.05
CA LYS A 204 -8.55 -15.10 -12.71
C LYS A 204 -9.33 -16.29 -12.16
N GLU A 205 -9.83 -16.15 -10.94
CA GLU A 205 -10.58 -17.16 -10.21
C GLU A 205 -12.09 -17.15 -10.54
N GLU A 206 -12.58 -16.05 -11.11
CA GLU A 206 -13.96 -15.86 -11.57
C GLU A 206 -14.18 -16.48 -12.97
#